data_AF-A0A9Q0NDI1-F1
#
_entry.id   AF-A0A9Q0NDI1-F1
#
_cell.length_a   1.000
_cell.length_b   1.000
_cell.length_c   1.000
_cell.angle_alpha   90.00
_cell.angle_beta   90.00
_cell.angle_gamma   90.00
#
_symmetry.space_group_name_H-M   'P 1'
#
loop_
_entity.id
_entity.type
_entity.pdbx_description
1 polymer ?
#
loop_
_entity_poly.entity_id
_entity_poly.type
_entity_poly.pdbx_seq_one_letter_code
_entity_poly.pdbx_strand_id
1 'polypeptide(L)'
;MFFGDLVLKSNVSNGAKSNPFADKYVCNRCFQIELERSPTSKLLKDCSIKSYAKSVSTGNLASHLQSHGITQHKPLNETMLLLCCKDLFPFNLVSGEGLTDFVMKYNIIVSPEDMPCRVSIARSLNEIYEDCKSYVKERIKTDCPDHASLTFDLWSDKHRRRSYITFTLNFIDNRFRMINLTLATIHFPERHTGINIHAEIEKILFEFGLDKKKLYMVTDAGKYVSFASKPFNSSVTNYTFNSGSNCRLACKLGNFKNLLCVGHGLHNLITKDGFKKTPTIFNLVTKVKNIVKALRYRTSLFEKLSKDQEALAKEMTRLSEELLVFVEEEEVDESSSSESSKTLKLDVKTRWHSQLIMIESFICQNRNVINVMLQSIEKGDLILSQTDYALLQELC
;
A
#
# COMPACT_ATOMS: atom_id res chain seq x y z
N MET A 1 -13.54 5.13 -5.03
CA MET A 1 -12.37 4.62 -5.78
C MET A 1 -11.58 5.79 -6.35
N PHE A 2 -10.25 5.79 -6.20
CA PHE A 2 -9.38 6.78 -6.85
C PHE A 2 -9.09 6.33 -8.28
N PHE A 3 -9.79 6.90 -9.27
CA PHE A 3 -9.46 6.73 -10.68
C PHE A 3 -8.53 7.87 -11.11
N GLY A 4 -7.23 7.73 -10.83
CA GLY A 4 -6.22 8.71 -11.26
C GLY A 4 -6.47 10.14 -10.76
N ASP A 5 -6.62 11.10 -11.68
CA ASP A 5 -6.76 12.54 -11.42
C ASP A 5 -8.17 12.97 -10.96
N LEU A 6 -9.07 12.04 -10.57
CA LEU A 6 -10.45 12.34 -10.16
C LEU A 6 -10.90 11.55 -8.91
N VAL A 7 -11.78 12.18 -8.13
CA VAL A 7 -12.49 11.57 -6.98
C VAL A 7 -13.99 11.52 -7.30
N LEU A 8 -14.60 10.36 -7.12
CA LEU A 8 -16.06 10.17 -7.15
C LEU A 8 -16.68 10.82 -5.91
N LYS A 9 -17.64 11.73 -6.11
CA LYS A 9 -18.38 12.38 -5.03
C LYS A 9 -19.66 11.58 -4.78
N SER A 10 -19.75 10.88 -3.65
CA SER A 10 -21.00 10.22 -3.23
C SER A 10 -22.03 11.30 -2.87
N ASN A 11 -23.19 11.28 -3.52
CA ASN A 11 -24.26 12.22 -3.23
C ASN A 11 -24.86 11.94 -1.84
N VAL A 12 -24.75 12.91 -0.92
CA VAL A 12 -25.69 13.04 0.21
C VAL A 12 -26.80 13.96 -0.27
N SER A 13 -27.95 13.40 -0.65
CA SER A 13 -29.06 14.15 -1.24
C SER A 13 -29.77 15.00 -0.20
N ASN A 14 -29.53 16.31 -0.21
CA ASN A 14 -30.47 17.29 0.34
C ASN A 14 -31.38 17.79 -0.78
N GLY A 15 -32.65 17.38 -0.71
CA GLY A 15 -33.81 17.79 -1.50
C GLY A 15 -33.59 18.72 -2.70
N ALA A 16 -33.37 18.15 -3.88
CA ALA A 16 -33.77 18.73 -5.16
C ALA A 16 -33.78 17.65 -6.25
N LYS A 17 -34.79 17.67 -7.11
CA LYS A 17 -35.02 16.76 -8.23
C LYS A 17 -33.83 16.80 -9.23
N SER A 18 -32.81 15.98 -9.01
CA SER A 18 -31.76 15.71 -9.98
C SER A 18 -31.49 14.20 -10.01
N ASN A 19 -31.20 13.66 -11.20
CA ASN A 19 -31.06 12.22 -11.46
C ASN A 19 -30.07 11.57 -10.45
N PRO A 20 -30.52 10.67 -9.58
CA PRO A 20 -29.70 10.12 -8.49
C PRO A 20 -28.56 9.19 -8.95
N PHE A 21 -28.52 8.82 -10.22
CA PHE A 21 -27.53 7.88 -10.80
C PHE A 21 -26.45 8.54 -11.66
N ALA A 22 -26.43 9.87 -11.79
CA ALA A 22 -25.35 10.55 -12.50
C ALA A 22 -24.13 10.68 -11.57
N ASP A 23 -23.12 9.83 -11.77
CA ASP A 23 -21.82 9.97 -11.12
C ASP A 23 -21.25 11.36 -11.41
N LYS A 24 -21.14 12.20 -10.38
CA LYS A 24 -20.43 13.48 -10.45
C LYS A 24 -18.96 13.26 -10.13
N TYR A 25 -18.11 13.54 -11.11
CA TYR A 25 -16.66 13.46 -10.97
C TYR A 25 -16.10 14.83 -10.63
N VAL A 26 -15.21 14.91 -9.64
CA VAL A 26 -14.53 16.16 -9.29
C VAL A 26 -13.05 16.05 -9.62
N CYS A 27 -12.49 17.11 -10.23
CA CYS A 27 -11.04 17.28 -10.40
C CYS A 27 -10.30 17.01 -9.08
N ASN A 28 -9.49 15.95 -8.99
CA ASN A 28 -8.70 15.61 -7.79
C ASN A 28 -7.54 16.58 -7.54
N ARG A 29 -7.31 17.53 -8.47
CA ARG A 29 -6.24 18.52 -8.34
C ARG A 29 -6.76 19.79 -7.69
N CYS A 30 -7.78 20.41 -8.26
CA CYS A 30 -8.31 21.69 -7.78
C CYS A 30 -9.60 21.57 -6.97
N PHE A 31 -10.30 20.43 -7.04
CA PHE A 31 -11.62 20.21 -6.46
C PHE A 31 -12.73 21.19 -6.90
N GLN A 32 -12.47 22.01 -7.92
CA GLN A 32 -13.36 23.08 -8.39
C GLN A 32 -14.09 22.78 -9.70
N ILE A 33 -13.73 21.71 -10.40
CA ILE A 33 -14.36 21.33 -11.66
C ILE A 33 -15.21 20.08 -11.41
N GLU A 34 -16.53 20.22 -11.48
CA GLU A 34 -17.50 19.12 -11.46
C GLU A 34 -17.84 18.68 -12.88
N LEU A 35 -17.87 17.37 -13.13
CA LEU A 35 -18.10 16.77 -14.44
C LEU A 35 -19.21 15.72 -14.34
N GLU A 36 -20.16 15.75 -15.27
CA GLU A 36 -21.34 14.88 -15.30
C GLU A 36 -21.09 13.51 -15.95
N ARG A 37 -19.86 13.26 -16.45
CA ARG A 37 -19.45 11.98 -17.08
C ARG A 37 -17.98 11.70 -16.79
N SER A 38 -17.59 10.42 -16.82
CA SER A 38 -16.19 9.97 -16.80
C SER A 38 -15.37 10.70 -17.88
N PRO A 39 -14.43 11.60 -17.53
CA PRO A 39 -13.76 12.44 -18.51
C PRO A 39 -12.46 11.79 -19.04
N THR A 40 -12.21 11.93 -20.33
CA THR A 40 -10.86 11.75 -20.89
C THR A 40 -9.96 12.92 -20.49
N SER A 41 -8.63 12.72 -20.52
CA SER A 41 -7.61 13.73 -20.15
C SER A 41 -7.76 15.11 -20.83
N LYS A 42 -8.51 15.20 -21.94
CA LYS A 42 -8.82 16.45 -22.64
C LYS A 42 -9.75 17.39 -21.85
N LEU A 43 -10.64 16.88 -21.00
CA LEU A 43 -11.62 17.68 -20.24
C LEU A 43 -11.02 18.34 -18.98
N LEU A 44 -9.77 18.02 -18.64
CA LEU A 44 -9.01 18.61 -17.51
C LEU A 44 -8.01 19.69 -17.98
N LYS A 45 -8.04 20.08 -19.25
CA LYS A 45 -7.08 21.05 -19.84
C LYS A 45 -7.19 22.45 -19.22
N ASP A 46 -8.37 22.84 -18.77
CA ASP A 46 -8.62 24.17 -18.19
C ASP A 46 -8.38 24.22 -16.67
N CYS A 47 -7.83 23.15 -16.08
CA CYS A 47 -7.44 23.15 -14.68
C CYS A 47 -6.24 24.10 -14.47
N SER A 48 -6.46 25.17 -13.69
CA SER A 48 -5.46 26.19 -13.34
C SER A 48 -4.27 25.65 -12.54
N ILE A 49 -4.35 24.42 -12.02
CA ILE A 49 -3.26 23.74 -11.32
C ILE A 49 -2.41 22.99 -12.34
N LYS A 50 -1.19 23.50 -12.57
CA LYS A 50 -0.17 22.83 -13.40
C LYS A 50 0.07 21.41 -12.88
N SER A 51 -0.11 20.40 -13.73
CA SER A 51 0.36 19.05 -13.42
C SER A 51 1.87 18.99 -13.52
N TYR A 52 2.51 18.47 -12.49
CA TYR A 52 3.83 17.91 -12.64
C TYR A 52 3.71 16.65 -13.51
N ALA A 53 4.66 16.46 -14.43
CA ALA A 53 4.76 15.20 -15.16
C ALA A 53 4.82 14.05 -14.14
N LYS A 54 4.11 12.94 -14.43
CA LYS A 54 4.13 11.75 -13.57
C LYS A 54 5.58 11.36 -13.28
N SER A 55 5.80 10.84 -12.07
CA SER A 55 7.11 10.34 -11.69
C SER A 55 7.60 9.34 -12.74
N VAL A 56 8.80 9.59 -13.28
CA VAL A 56 9.42 8.69 -14.23
C VAL A 56 10.35 7.79 -13.44
N SER A 57 9.91 6.57 -13.14
CA SER A 57 10.65 5.66 -12.27
C SER A 57 11.98 5.20 -12.87
N THR A 58 12.12 5.16 -14.20
CA THR A 58 13.41 5.00 -14.91
C THR A 58 13.17 5.23 -16.39
N GLY A 59 13.37 6.45 -16.88
CA GLY A 59 12.92 6.85 -18.22
C GLY A 59 13.63 6.16 -19.39
N ASN A 60 14.67 5.35 -19.16
CA ASN A 60 15.37 4.66 -20.24
C ASN A 60 16.19 3.42 -19.80
N LEU A 61 15.81 2.75 -18.70
CA LEU A 61 16.58 1.62 -18.17
C LEU A 61 16.77 0.52 -19.23
N ALA A 62 15.73 0.19 -20.00
CA ALA A 62 15.82 -0.82 -21.05
C ALA A 62 16.91 -0.51 -22.10
N SER A 63 16.99 0.73 -22.59
CA SER A 63 18.00 1.12 -23.58
C SER A 63 19.40 1.18 -22.97
N HIS A 64 19.53 1.54 -21.69
CA HIS A 64 20.82 1.52 -20.99
C HIS A 64 21.32 0.10 -20.73
N LEU A 65 20.43 -0.82 -20.37
CA LEU A 65 20.75 -2.24 -20.24
C LEU A 65 21.20 -2.83 -21.60
N GLN A 66 20.53 -2.46 -22.69
CA GLN A 66 20.94 -2.83 -24.05
C GLN A 66 22.32 -2.28 -24.43
N SER A 67 22.61 -1.01 -24.10
CA SER A 67 23.91 -0.40 -24.42
C SER A 67 25.08 -0.99 -23.63
N HIS A 68 24.83 -1.57 -22.46
CA HIS A 68 25.82 -2.28 -21.63
C HIS A 68 26.00 -3.75 -22.01
N GLY A 69 25.38 -4.20 -23.11
CA GLY A 69 25.63 -5.53 -23.65
C GLY A 69 24.95 -6.67 -22.91
N ILE A 70 24.04 -6.37 -21.96
CA ILE A 70 23.22 -7.35 -21.24
C ILE A 70 22.52 -8.22 -22.29
N THR A 71 21.84 -7.61 -23.27
CA THR A 71 21.16 -8.34 -24.35
C THR A 71 22.05 -9.08 -25.37
N GLN A 72 23.37 -9.21 -25.15
CA GLN A 72 24.28 -9.93 -26.05
C GLN A 72 24.51 -11.38 -25.62
N HIS A 73 24.34 -11.74 -24.34
CA HIS A 73 24.53 -13.12 -23.86
C HIS A 73 23.25 -13.67 -23.21
N LYS A 74 22.62 -14.64 -23.89
CA LYS A 74 21.32 -15.25 -23.51
C LYS A 74 20.20 -14.21 -23.28
N PRO A 75 19.76 -13.49 -24.33
CA PRO A 75 18.74 -12.43 -24.24
C PRO A 75 17.44 -12.86 -23.55
N LEU A 76 17.09 -14.14 -23.68
CA LEU A 76 15.89 -14.71 -23.08
C LEU A 76 15.98 -14.80 -21.56
N ASN A 77 17.14 -15.20 -21.00
CA ASN A 77 17.33 -15.30 -19.55
C ASN A 77 17.09 -13.96 -18.86
N GLU A 78 17.65 -12.91 -19.43
CA GLU A 78 17.61 -11.57 -18.86
C GLU A 78 16.24 -10.93 -19.03
N THR A 79 15.61 -11.13 -20.18
CA THR A 79 14.23 -10.68 -20.41
C THR A 79 13.27 -11.37 -19.42
N MET A 80 13.44 -12.67 -19.20
CA MET A 80 12.65 -13.41 -18.21
C MET A 80 12.97 -13.00 -16.76
N LEU A 81 14.23 -12.70 -16.46
CA LEU A 81 14.64 -12.15 -15.17
C LEU A 81 14.00 -10.79 -14.91
N LEU A 82 14.06 -9.88 -15.88
CA LEU A 82 13.45 -8.55 -15.81
C LEU A 82 11.93 -8.64 -15.67
N LEU A 83 11.26 -9.58 -16.35
CA LEU A 83 9.85 -9.90 -16.15
C LEU A 83 9.59 -10.27 -14.68
N CYS A 84 10.35 -11.23 -14.15
CA CYS A 84 10.21 -11.66 -12.76
C CYS A 84 10.42 -10.49 -11.77
N CYS A 85 11.41 -9.64 -12.00
CA CYS A 85 11.72 -8.53 -11.11
C CYS A 85 10.69 -7.40 -11.17
N LYS A 86 10.21 -7.04 -12.37
CA LYS A 86 9.24 -5.95 -12.56
C LYS A 86 7.87 -6.30 -12.01
N ASP A 87 7.46 -7.54 -12.22
CA ASP A 87 6.11 -7.99 -11.86
C ASP A 87 6.09 -8.78 -10.54
N LEU A 88 7.24 -8.88 -9.88
CA LEU A 88 7.43 -9.62 -8.62
C LEU A 88 7.02 -11.11 -8.72
N PHE A 89 7.20 -11.71 -9.89
CA PHE A 89 7.00 -13.14 -10.06
C PHE A 89 8.17 -13.95 -9.47
N PRO A 90 7.89 -15.14 -8.93
CA PRO A 90 8.94 -16.02 -8.46
C PRO A 90 9.74 -16.59 -9.64
N PHE A 91 11.04 -16.83 -9.46
CA PHE A 91 11.90 -17.34 -10.54
C PHE A 91 11.55 -18.75 -11.04
N ASN A 92 10.65 -19.48 -10.37
CA ASN A 92 10.12 -20.74 -10.90
C ASN A 92 9.03 -20.52 -11.96
N LEU A 93 8.64 -19.28 -12.25
CA LEU A 93 7.72 -18.93 -13.34
C LEU A 93 8.15 -19.57 -14.68
N VAL A 94 9.46 -19.57 -14.95
CA VAL A 94 10.01 -20.13 -16.20
C VAL A 94 9.93 -21.64 -16.31
N SER A 95 9.53 -22.33 -15.25
CA SER A 95 9.26 -23.77 -15.27
C SER A 95 7.77 -24.08 -15.45
N GLY A 96 6.92 -23.08 -15.64
CA GLY A 96 5.48 -23.26 -15.83
C GLY A 96 5.13 -23.61 -17.28
N GLU A 97 4.39 -24.70 -17.47
CA GLU A 97 3.98 -25.21 -18.78
C GLU A 97 3.24 -24.14 -19.61
N GLY A 98 2.29 -23.42 -19.01
CA GLY A 98 1.54 -22.38 -19.74
C GLY A 98 2.39 -21.22 -20.24
N LEU A 99 3.49 -20.87 -19.55
CA LEU A 99 4.45 -19.89 -20.07
C LEU A 99 5.26 -20.49 -21.22
N THR A 100 5.76 -21.73 -21.05
CA THR A 100 6.48 -22.46 -22.10
C THR A 100 5.67 -22.56 -23.39
N ASP A 101 4.40 -22.96 -23.30
CA ASP A 101 3.47 -23.02 -24.43
C ASP A 101 3.29 -21.65 -25.09
N PHE A 102 3.19 -20.58 -24.30
CA PHE A 102 3.09 -19.22 -24.80
C PHE A 102 4.35 -18.82 -25.59
N VAL A 103 5.56 -18.98 -25.03
CA VAL A 103 6.78 -18.61 -25.76
C VAL A 103 7.04 -19.49 -26.98
N MET A 104 6.66 -20.77 -26.95
CA MET A 104 6.71 -21.65 -28.12
C MET A 104 5.72 -21.21 -29.21
N LYS A 105 4.48 -20.87 -28.85
CA LYS A 105 3.44 -20.41 -29.78
C LYS A 105 3.85 -19.17 -30.57
N TYR A 106 4.66 -18.30 -29.97
CA TYR A 106 5.19 -17.09 -30.61
C TYR A 106 6.63 -17.25 -31.12
N ASN A 107 7.11 -18.49 -31.25
CA ASN A 107 8.41 -18.86 -31.81
C ASN A 107 9.61 -18.16 -31.12
N ILE A 108 9.51 -17.92 -29.81
CA ILE A 108 10.63 -17.40 -29.01
C ILE A 108 11.62 -18.52 -28.67
N ILE A 109 11.11 -19.75 -28.50
CA ILE A 109 11.89 -20.99 -28.31
C ILE A 109 11.37 -22.08 -29.23
N VAL A 110 12.21 -23.07 -29.57
CA VAL A 110 11.86 -24.17 -30.48
C VAL A 110 11.37 -25.40 -29.70
N SER A 111 12.00 -25.65 -28.56
CA SER A 111 11.70 -26.79 -27.70
C SER A 111 11.57 -26.37 -26.23
N PRO A 112 10.81 -27.08 -25.38
CA PRO A 112 10.74 -26.79 -23.95
C PRO A 112 12.11 -26.75 -23.25
N GLU A 113 13.09 -27.51 -23.74
CA GLU A 113 14.46 -27.56 -23.21
C GLU A 113 15.25 -26.26 -23.44
N ASP A 114 14.84 -25.44 -24.41
CA ASP A 114 15.43 -24.13 -24.67
C ASP A 114 14.97 -23.07 -23.64
N MET A 115 13.95 -23.40 -22.84
CA MET A 115 13.46 -22.51 -21.79
C MET A 115 14.54 -22.30 -20.72
N PRO A 116 14.78 -21.06 -20.27
CA PRO A 116 15.71 -20.82 -19.18
C PRO A 116 15.28 -21.57 -17.92
N CYS A 117 16.22 -22.24 -17.27
CA CYS A 117 15.94 -22.83 -15.98
C CYS A 117 16.06 -21.78 -14.87
N ARG A 118 15.32 -21.98 -13.77
CA ARG A 118 15.36 -21.11 -12.57
C ARG A 118 16.78 -20.77 -12.13
N VAL A 119 17.69 -21.75 -12.16
CA VAL A 119 19.09 -21.56 -11.73
C VAL A 119 19.83 -20.61 -12.66
N SER A 120 19.63 -20.74 -13.98
CA SER A 120 20.29 -19.88 -14.96
C SER A 120 19.82 -18.42 -14.85
N ILE A 121 18.53 -18.20 -14.60
CA ILE A 121 17.96 -16.86 -14.36
C ILE A 121 18.51 -16.26 -13.08
N ALA A 122 18.50 -17.04 -11.99
CA ALA A 122 19.02 -16.57 -10.71
C ALA A 122 20.51 -16.19 -10.78
N ARG A 123 21.30 -16.88 -11.61
CA ARG A 123 22.72 -16.57 -11.82
C ARG A 123 22.94 -15.22 -12.50
N SER A 124 22.06 -14.83 -13.42
CA SER A 124 22.09 -13.52 -14.10
C SER A 124 21.67 -12.35 -13.20
N LEU A 125 21.12 -12.60 -12.01
CA LEU A 125 20.59 -11.54 -11.14
C LEU A 125 21.66 -10.52 -10.73
N ASN A 126 22.86 -10.98 -10.37
CA ASN A 126 23.91 -10.09 -9.89
C ASN A 126 24.42 -9.15 -10.99
N GLU A 127 24.58 -9.67 -12.21
CA GLU A 127 25.03 -8.89 -13.38
C GLU A 127 24.00 -7.79 -13.69
N ILE A 128 22.71 -8.16 -13.86
CA ILE A 128 21.64 -7.19 -14.11
C ILE A 128 21.51 -6.18 -12.96
N TYR A 129 21.71 -6.61 -11.71
CA TYR A 129 21.67 -5.72 -10.56
C TYR A 129 22.78 -4.67 -10.60
N GLU A 130 24.03 -5.07 -10.84
CA GLU A 130 25.17 -4.14 -10.91
C GLU A 130 25.03 -3.15 -12.07
N ASP A 131 24.45 -3.57 -13.19
CA ASP A 131 24.17 -2.68 -14.31
C ASP A 131 23.02 -1.71 -14.01
N CYS A 132 21.91 -2.19 -13.43
CA CYS A 132 20.83 -1.31 -12.95
C CYS A 132 21.34 -0.29 -11.93
N LYS A 133 22.25 -0.70 -11.06
CA LYS A 133 22.87 0.17 -10.06
C LYS A 133 23.81 1.19 -10.71
N SER A 134 24.60 0.77 -11.71
CA SER A 134 25.45 1.67 -12.50
C SER A 134 24.62 2.72 -13.23
N TYR A 135 23.49 2.32 -13.83
CA TYR A 135 22.51 3.24 -14.42
C TYR A 135 22.00 4.28 -13.41
N VAL A 136 21.61 3.81 -12.22
CA VAL A 136 21.12 4.71 -11.16
C VAL A 136 22.21 5.70 -10.75
N LYS A 137 23.46 5.25 -10.58
CA LYS A 137 24.59 6.13 -10.27
C LYS A 137 24.85 7.16 -11.38
N GLU A 138 24.78 6.76 -12.65
CA GLU A 138 24.93 7.68 -13.78
C GLU A 138 23.81 8.72 -13.81
N ARG A 139 22.55 8.28 -13.66
CA ARG A 139 21.37 9.16 -13.59
C ARG A 139 21.48 10.16 -12.45
N ILE A 140 21.98 9.76 -11.29
CA ILE A 140 22.23 10.67 -10.16
C ILE A 140 23.29 11.72 -10.55
N LYS A 141 24.41 11.31 -11.15
CA LYS A 141 25.46 12.25 -11.58
C LYS A 141 24.97 13.25 -12.62
N THR A 142 24.18 12.80 -13.60
CA THR A 142 23.76 13.60 -14.74
C THR A 142 22.58 14.50 -14.42
N ASP A 143 21.61 14.02 -13.64
CA ASP A 143 20.32 14.69 -13.49
C ASP A 143 20.00 15.17 -12.07
N CYS A 144 20.69 14.68 -11.04
CA CYS A 144 20.37 15.07 -9.67
C CYS A 144 20.92 16.47 -9.35
N PRO A 145 20.07 17.46 -9.04
CA PRO A 145 20.52 18.77 -8.60
C PRO A 145 21.26 18.68 -7.25
N ASP A 146 21.82 19.79 -6.79
CA ASP A 146 22.54 19.84 -5.51
C ASP A 146 21.65 19.64 -4.29
N HIS A 147 20.35 19.88 -4.44
CA HIS A 147 19.34 19.70 -3.42
C HIS A 147 18.41 18.54 -3.78
N ALA A 148 18.34 17.52 -2.93
CA ALA A 148 17.47 16.37 -3.13
C ALA A 148 16.84 15.92 -1.81
N SER A 149 15.79 15.12 -1.90
CA SER A 149 15.15 14.47 -0.76
C SER A 149 15.58 13.02 -0.70
N LEU A 150 16.00 12.55 0.47
CA LEU A 150 16.25 11.13 0.72
C LEU A 150 15.23 10.65 1.74
N THR A 151 14.34 9.76 1.32
CA THR A 151 13.41 9.09 2.23
C THR A 151 14.03 7.77 2.63
N PHE A 152 13.93 7.40 3.91
CA PHE A 152 14.20 6.03 4.32
C PHE A 152 13.14 5.50 5.27
N ASP A 153 12.83 4.21 5.11
CA ASP A 153 11.82 3.52 5.88
C ASP A 153 12.39 2.23 6.48
N LEU A 154 12.12 2.02 7.77
CA LEU A 154 12.51 0.81 8.50
C LEU A 154 11.28 -0.05 8.72
N TRP A 155 11.32 -1.26 8.18
CA TRP A 155 10.23 -2.21 8.28
C TRP A 155 10.73 -3.58 8.73
N SER A 156 9.84 -4.34 9.36
CA SER A 156 10.15 -5.68 9.87
C SER A 156 9.20 -6.72 9.30
N ASP A 157 9.76 -7.74 8.67
CA ASP A 157 9.08 -9.00 8.38
C ASP A 157 8.93 -9.78 9.69
N LYS A 158 7.72 -9.73 10.26
CA LYS A 158 7.40 -10.43 11.51
C LYS A 158 7.43 -11.94 11.38
N HIS A 159 7.14 -12.48 10.20
CA HIS A 159 7.09 -13.92 9.99
C HIS A 159 8.50 -14.50 9.96
N ARG A 160 9.40 -13.85 9.21
CA ARG A 160 10.81 -14.26 9.10
C ARG A 160 11.70 -13.68 10.19
N ARG A 161 11.17 -12.80 11.04
CA ARG A 161 11.90 -12.05 12.09
C ARG A 161 13.12 -11.31 11.53
N ARG A 162 12.93 -10.66 10.38
CA ARG A 162 13.97 -9.87 9.70
C ARG A 162 13.55 -8.42 9.64
N SER A 163 14.51 -7.53 9.80
CA SER A 163 14.32 -6.10 9.60
C SER A 163 15.05 -5.63 8.36
N TYR A 164 14.51 -4.59 7.75
CA TYR A 164 15.04 -4.01 6.54
C TYR A 164 14.98 -2.50 6.62
N ILE A 165 15.93 -1.85 5.95
CA ILE A 165 15.91 -0.41 5.70
C ILE A 165 15.91 -0.18 4.19
N THR A 166 14.97 0.63 3.72
CA THR A 166 14.89 1.00 2.31
C THR A 166 15.20 2.47 2.14
N PHE A 167 16.08 2.81 1.21
CA PHE A 167 16.44 4.18 0.85
C PHE A 167 15.89 4.53 -0.53
N THR A 168 15.21 5.67 -0.64
CA THR A 168 14.71 6.20 -1.91
C THR A 168 15.11 7.66 -2.05
N LEU A 169 15.83 7.97 -3.13
CA LEU A 169 16.20 9.32 -3.51
C LEU A 169 15.10 9.92 -4.38
N ASN A 170 14.68 11.13 -4.05
CA ASN A 170 13.63 11.86 -4.75
C ASN A 170 14.15 13.25 -5.12
N PHE A 171 14.07 13.62 -6.39
CA PHE A 171 14.49 14.94 -6.87
C PHE A 171 13.67 15.38 -8.08
N ILE A 172 13.77 16.66 -8.41
CA ILE A 172 13.20 17.23 -9.64
C ILE A 172 14.35 17.43 -10.62
N ASP A 173 14.27 16.82 -11.81
CA ASP A 173 15.30 16.97 -12.84
C ASP A 173 15.22 18.33 -13.56
N ASN A 174 16.18 18.59 -14.44
CA ASN A 174 16.23 19.81 -15.26
C ASN A 174 15.03 20.00 -16.22
N ARG A 175 14.21 18.96 -16.42
CA ARG A 175 12.97 18.99 -17.21
C ARG A 175 11.74 19.13 -16.33
N PHE A 176 11.90 19.48 -15.06
CA PHE A 176 10.82 19.60 -14.07
C PHE A 176 10.03 18.31 -13.86
N ARG A 177 10.68 17.15 -14.02
CA ARG A 177 10.06 15.85 -13.76
C ARG A 177 10.48 15.34 -12.40
N MET A 178 9.52 14.79 -11.67
CA MET A 178 9.81 14.08 -10.41
C MET A 178 10.50 12.76 -10.72
N ILE A 179 11.68 12.56 -10.17
CA ILE A 179 12.46 11.34 -10.27
C ILE A 179 12.52 10.70 -8.89
N ASN A 180 12.13 9.43 -8.82
CA ASN A 180 12.14 8.64 -7.59
C ASN A 180 12.97 7.38 -7.86
N LEU A 181 14.13 7.27 -7.22
CA LEU A 181 15.07 6.15 -7.39
C LEU A 181 15.20 5.41 -6.06
N THR A 182 14.78 4.14 -6.03
CA THR A 182 15.10 3.28 -4.89
C THR A 182 16.57 2.89 -4.99
N LEU A 183 17.35 3.31 -4.00
CA LEU A 183 18.79 3.09 -3.98
C LEU A 183 19.11 1.69 -3.46
N ALA A 184 18.49 1.30 -2.35
CA ALA A 184 18.73 0.01 -1.73
C ALA A 184 17.58 -0.39 -0.81
N THR A 185 17.35 -1.70 -0.70
CA THR A 185 16.63 -2.34 0.41
C THR A 185 17.57 -3.33 1.07
N ILE A 186 18.00 -3.00 2.28
CA ILE A 186 19.11 -3.66 2.97
C ILE A 186 18.55 -4.46 4.12
N HIS A 187 18.97 -5.72 4.25
CA HIS A 187 18.71 -6.48 5.46
C HIS A 187 19.46 -5.83 6.63
N PHE A 188 18.73 -5.41 7.65
CA PHE A 188 19.25 -4.64 8.77
C PHE A 188 19.11 -5.46 10.07
N PRO A 189 19.99 -6.45 10.31
CA PRO A 189 19.90 -7.33 11.47
C PRO A 189 20.33 -6.66 12.79
N GLU A 190 20.97 -5.50 12.69
CA GLU A 190 21.46 -4.77 13.84
C GLU A 190 20.32 -4.19 14.69
N ARG A 191 20.66 -3.74 15.90
CA ARG A 191 19.72 -2.96 16.70
C ARG A 191 19.40 -1.66 15.93
N HIS A 192 18.13 -1.26 15.91
CA HIS A 192 17.63 -0.06 15.23
C HIS A 192 18.01 1.24 15.96
N THR A 193 19.29 1.41 16.26
CA THR A 193 19.84 2.53 17.03
C THR A 193 20.16 3.68 16.09
N GLY A 194 20.13 4.92 16.59
CA GLY A 194 20.45 6.07 15.74
C GLY A 194 21.86 6.02 15.15
N ILE A 195 22.82 5.45 15.87
CA ILE A 195 24.21 5.28 15.42
C ILE A 195 24.28 4.29 14.25
N ASN A 196 23.64 3.13 14.40
CA ASN A 196 23.70 2.09 13.36
C ASN A 196 22.92 2.50 12.10
N ILE A 197 21.78 3.18 12.27
CA ILE A 197 21.03 3.75 11.14
C ILE A 197 21.87 4.82 10.44
N HIS A 198 22.58 5.67 11.20
CA HIS A 198 23.46 6.69 10.63
C HIS A 198 24.61 6.07 9.82
N ALA A 199 25.27 5.05 10.37
CA ALA A 199 26.33 4.33 9.65
C ALA A 199 25.82 3.74 8.32
N GLU A 200 24.58 3.24 8.29
CA GLU A 200 23.99 2.73 7.04
C GLU A 200 23.63 3.84 6.05
N ILE A 201 23.17 5.00 6.55
CA ILE A 201 22.99 6.21 5.74
C ILE A 201 24.33 6.56 5.07
N GLU A 202 25.42 6.67 5.83
CA GLU A 202 26.74 7.04 5.29
C GLU A 202 27.23 6.08 4.21
N LYS A 203 27.05 4.76 4.40
CA LYS A 203 27.39 3.77 3.36
C LYS A 203 26.62 4.03 2.06
N ILE A 204 25.32 4.29 2.13
CA ILE A 204 24.49 4.56 0.95
C ILE A 204 24.86 5.90 0.30
N LEU A 205 25.16 6.93 1.09
CA LEU A 205 25.59 8.21 0.54
C LEU A 205 26.90 8.07 -0.23
N PHE A 206 27.88 7.39 0.36
CA PHE A 206 29.18 7.14 -0.26
C PHE A 206 29.03 6.29 -1.53
N GLU A 207 28.27 5.21 -1.45
CA GLU A 207 28.08 4.28 -2.56
C GLU A 207 27.47 4.94 -3.80
N PHE A 208 26.51 5.85 -3.61
CA PHE A 208 25.83 6.55 -4.69
C PHE A 208 26.40 7.96 -4.98
N GLY A 209 27.48 8.37 -4.32
CA GLY A 209 28.15 9.65 -4.54
C GLY A 209 27.33 10.87 -4.14
N LEU A 210 26.56 10.74 -3.05
CA LEU A 210 25.64 11.75 -2.53
C LEU A 210 26.23 12.58 -1.38
N ASP A 211 27.47 12.31 -0.95
CA ASP A 211 28.10 12.91 0.25
C ASP A 211 28.18 14.44 0.19
N LYS A 212 28.32 14.99 -1.03
CA LYS A 212 28.41 16.44 -1.28
C LYS A 212 27.06 17.10 -1.54
N LYS A 213 25.96 16.32 -1.61
CA LYS A 213 24.62 16.82 -1.90
C LYS A 213 23.94 17.32 -0.63
N LYS A 214 23.13 18.37 -0.76
CA LYS A 214 22.30 18.91 0.33
C LYS A 214 21.00 18.11 0.40
N LEU A 215 20.98 17.13 1.30
CA LEU A 215 19.86 16.19 1.43
C LEU A 215 18.86 16.62 2.51
N TYR A 216 17.58 16.52 2.15
CA TYR A 216 16.44 16.61 3.07
C TYR A 216 15.96 15.20 3.39
N MET A 217 16.19 14.76 4.61
CA MET A 217 15.86 13.41 5.07
C MET A 217 14.39 13.34 5.46
N VAL A 218 13.61 12.46 4.84
CA VAL A 218 12.21 12.22 5.24
C VAL A 218 12.13 10.88 5.96
N THR A 219 11.70 10.90 7.21
CA THR A 219 11.65 9.70 8.07
C THR A 219 10.28 9.54 8.73
N ASP A 220 10.03 8.38 9.32
CA ASP A 220 8.83 8.17 10.13
C ASP A 220 8.71 9.17 11.30
N ALA A 221 7.47 9.41 11.72
CA ALA A 221 7.12 10.42 12.72
C ALA A 221 7.34 9.93 14.16
N GLY A 222 8.56 9.49 14.49
CA GLY A 222 8.93 9.19 15.86
C GLY A 222 8.98 10.46 16.72
N LYS A 223 8.33 10.44 17.90
CA LYS A 223 8.45 11.55 18.88
C LYS A 223 9.92 11.68 19.29
N TYR A 224 10.44 12.91 19.31
CA TYR A 224 11.77 13.15 19.86
C TYR A 224 11.71 12.83 21.36
N VAL A 225 12.50 11.87 21.84
CA VAL A 225 12.76 11.78 23.27
C VAL A 225 13.92 12.73 23.50
N SER A 226 13.64 13.89 24.07
CA SER A 226 14.67 14.83 24.48
C SER A 226 15.53 14.15 25.53
N PHE A 227 16.68 13.62 25.14
CA PHE A 227 17.79 13.52 26.07
C PHE A 227 18.23 14.95 26.33
N ALA A 228 17.67 15.54 27.39
CA ALA A 228 18.24 16.70 28.03
C ALA A 228 19.72 16.38 28.29
N SER A 229 20.60 17.10 27.61
CA SER A 229 21.90 17.50 28.14
C SER A 229 22.60 16.45 29.00
N LYS A 230 23.12 15.38 28.39
CA LYS A 230 24.33 14.75 28.93
C LYS A 230 25.46 14.94 27.92
N PRO A 231 26.63 15.43 28.37
CA PRO A 231 27.74 15.77 27.49
C PRO A 231 28.19 14.53 26.72
N PHE A 232 28.74 14.80 25.53
CA PHE A 232 29.22 13.87 24.50
C PHE A 232 30.29 12.85 24.98
N ASN A 233 30.68 12.89 26.26
CA ASN A 233 31.66 11.98 26.87
C ASN A 233 30.97 10.97 27.81
N SER A 234 30.27 9.99 27.26
CA SER A 234 30.19 8.66 27.89
C SER A 234 29.71 7.65 26.84
N SER A 235 30.41 6.53 26.74
CA SER A 235 30.19 5.43 25.81
C SER A 235 28.90 4.64 26.05
N VAL A 236 27.80 5.28 26.48
CA VAL A 236 26.61 4.61 26.98
C VAL A 236 25.33 5.20 26.35
N THR A 237 24.88 4.49 25.30
CA THR A 237 23.47 4.29 24.92
C THR A 237 22.60 5.52 24.62
N ASN A 238 22.81 6.14 23.45
CA ASN A 238 21.76 6.95 22.81
C ASN A 238 20.74 6.02 22.12
N TYR A 239 19.95 5.31 22.91
CA TYR A 239 18.85 4.48 22.40
C TYR A 239 17.52 5.09 22.82
N THR A 240 16.64 5.29 21.84
CA THR A 240 15.22 5.45 22.13
C THR A 240 14.52 4.13 21.84
N PHE A 241 13.49 3.78 22.63
CA PHE A 241 12.72 2.53 22.45
C PHE A 241 11.84 2.51 21.18
N ASN A 242 11.87 3.58 20.37
CA ASN A 242 11.03 3.75 19.21
C ASN A 242 11.89 3.93 17.95
N SER A 243 11.69 3.08 16.94
CA SER A 243 12.43 3.11 15.68
C SER A 243 12.47 4.52 15.09
N GLY A 244 11.34 5.25 15.06
CA GLY A 244 11.33 6.57 14.45
C GLY A 244 12.06 7.66 15.20
N SER A 245 12.14 7.52 16.52
CA SER A 245 12.94 8.42 17.34
C SER A 245 14.44 8.20 17.05
N ASN A 246 14.85 6.96 16.76
CA ASN A 246 16.20 6.62 16.32
C ASN A 246 16.50 7.07 14.88
N CYS A 247 15.54 7.02 13.96
CA CYS A 247 15.68 7.61 12.62
C CYS A 247 16.04 9.10 12.69
N ARG A 248 15.33 9.86 13.54
CA ARG A 248 15.60 11.29 13.76
C ARG A 248 16.95 11.54 14.39
N LEU A 249 17.35 10.71 15.35
CA LEU A 249 18.67 10.76 15.95
C LEU A 249 19.77 10.52 14.89
N ALA A 250 19.58 9.54 14.00
CA ALA A 250 20.51 9.25 12.91
C ALA A 250 20.70 10.46 11.98
N CYS A 251 19.60 11.13 11.61
CA CYS A 251 19.66 12.36 10.81
C CYS A 251 20.43 13.47 11.55
N LYS A 252 20.24 13.60 12.87
CA LYS A 252 20.93 14.60 13.68
C LYS A 252 22.43 14.32 13.79
N LEU A 253 22.84 13.06 13.94
CA LEU A 253 24.25 12.66 13.98
C LEU A 253 24.97 13.07 12.69
N GLY A 254 24.33 12.90 11.53
CA GLY A 254 24.87 13.33 10.24
C GLY A 254 24.58 14.80 9.87
N ASN A 255 24.07 15.62 10.80
CA ASN A 255 23.71 17.02 10.57
C ASN A 255 22.77 17.25 9.36
N PHE A 256 21.87 16.31 9.10
CA PHE A 256 20.91 16.41 8.00
C PHE A 256 19.65 17.17 8.42
N LYS A 257 19.09 17.95 7.49
CA LYS A 257 17.73 18.49 7.67
C LYS A 257 16.74 17.34 7.62
N ASN A 258 15.93 17.18 8.67
CA ASN A 258 14.96 16.10 8.78
C ASN A 258 13.52 16.64 8.72
N LEU A 259 12.71 16.01 7.87
CA LEU A 259 11.28 16.23 7.73
C LEU A 259 10.55 14.95 8.17
N LEU A 260 9.39 15.13 8.80
CA LEU A 260 8.56 14.01 9.23
C LEU A 260 7.66 13.57 8.07
N CYS A 261 7.51 12.25 7.93
CA CYS A 261 6.58 11.66 6.98
C CYS A 261 5.15 12.10 7.33
N VAL A 262 4.53 12.86 6.42
CA VAL A 262 3.15 13.33 6.56
C VAL A 262 2.18 12.15 6.68
N GLY A 263 2.40 11.07 5.93
CA GLY A 263 1.57 9.86 6.01
C GLY A 263 1.60 9.21 7.38
N HIS A 264 2.78 9.07 7.99
CA HIS A 264 2.91 8.61 9.37
C HIS A 264 2.27 9.59 10.37
N GLY A 265 2.42 10.89 10.14
CA GLY A 265 1.78 11.95 10.94
C GLY A 265 0.26 11.82 10.94
N LEU A 266 -0.35 11.73 9.75
CA LEU A 266 -1.79 11.56 9.58
C LEU A 266 -2.30 10.24 10.17
N HIS A 267 -1.60 9.14 9.93
CA HIS A 267 -1.93 7.85 10.52
C HIS A 267 -1.94 7.91 12.05
N ASN A 268 -0.94 8.56 12.66
CA ASN A 268 -0.89 8.73 14.11
C ASN A 268 -1.97 9.69 14.62
N LEU A 269 -2.25 10.78 13.89
CA LEU A 269 -3.32 11.71 14.22
C LEU A 269 -4.67 10.98 14.30
N ILE A 270 -5.01 10.19 13.28
CA ILE A 270 -6.27 9.44 13.24
C ILE A 270 -6.29 8.33 14.30
N THR A 271 -5.27 7.45 14.31
CA THR A 271 -5.34 6.23 15.11
C THR A 271 -4.90 6.40 16.56
N LYS A 272 -3.98 7.33 16.87
CA LYS A 272 -3.48 7.57 18.23
C LYS A 272 -4.17 8.74 18.89
N ASP A 273 -4.28 9.86 18.20
CA ASP A 273 -4.83 11.08 18.79
C ASP A 273 -6.36 11.14 18.66
N GLY A 274 -6.94 10.62 17.58
CA GLY A 274 -8.39 10.45 17.43
C GLY A 274 -8.89 9.20 18.15
N PHE A 275 -8.70 8.03 17.55
CA PHE A 275 -9.38 6.81 18.01
C PHE A 275 -9.02 6.40 19.44
N LYS A 276 -7.74 6.49 19.84
CA LYS A 276 -7.33 6.05 21.18
C LYS A 276 -7.63 7.05 22.30
N LYS A 277 -7.73 8.35 22.01
CA LYS A 277 -8.03 9.35 23.05
C LYS A 277 -9.51 9.62 23.19
N THR A 278 -10.35 9.19 22.24
CA THR A 278 -11.80 9.24 22.35
C THR A 278 -12.31 7.91 22.94
N PRO A 279 -12.71 7.85 24.23
CA PRO A 279 -13.01 6.59 24.91
C PRO A 279 -14.11 5.77 24.23
N THR A 280 -15.16 6.43 23.74
CA THR A 280 -16.27 5.80 23.02
C THR A 280 -15.79 5.05 21.78
N ILE A 281 -15.01 5.72 20.92
CA ILE A 281 -14.43 5.13 19.70
C ILE A 281 -13.42 4.04 20.07
N PHE A 282 -12.55 4.30 21.05
CA PHE A 282 -11.55 3.34 21.48
C PHE A 282 -12.17 2.02 21.93
N ASN A 283 -13.21 2.09 22.76
CA ASN A 283 -13.93 0.93 23.29
C ASN A 283 -14.63 0.17 22.16
N LEU A 284 -15.33 0.89 21.26
CA LEU A 284 -16.02 0.30 20.11
C LEU A 284 -15.05 -0.41 19.16
N VAL A 285 -13.97 0.26 18.73
CA VAL A 285 -12.94 -0.32 17.86
C VAL A 285 -12.24 -1.51 18.53
N THR A 286 -12.03 -1.46 19.84
CA THR A 286 -11.48 -2.59 20.60
C THR A 286 -12.45 -3.78 20.64
N LYS A 287 -13.74 -3.52 20.82
CA LYS A 287 -14.79 -4.54 20.78
C LYS A 287 -14.84 -5.23 19.40
N VAL A 288 -14.80 -4.45 18.31
CA VAL A 288 -14.70 -4.99 16.93
C VAL A 288 -13.45 -5.86 16.75
N LYS A 289 -12.28 -5.43 17.23
CA LYS A 289 -11.05 -6.24 17.17
C LYS A 289 -11.21 -7.59 17.87
N ASN A 290 -11.89 -7.60 19.02
CA ASN A 290 -12.13 -8.82 19.79
C ASN A 290 -13.09 -9.77 19.05
N ILE A 291 -14.14 -9.23 18.42
CA ILE A 291 -15.06 -10.00 17.57
C ILE A 291 -14.30 -10.63 16.40
N VAL A 292 -13.59 -9.81 15.61
CA VAL A 292 -12.82 -10.29 14.45
C VAL A 292 -11.80 -11.36 14.87
N LYS A 293 -11.12 -11.18 16.00
CA LYS A 293 -10.18 -12.17 16.53
C LYS A 293 -10.87 -13.47 16.94
N ALA A 294 -12.06 -13.41 17.54
CA ALA A 294 -12.83 -14.58 17.94
C ALA A 294 -13.34 -15.38 16.73
N LEU A 295 -13.70 -14.70 15.65
CA LEU A 295 -14.28 -15.29 14.45
C LEU A 295 -13.23 -15.73 13.41
N ARG A 296 -11.99 -15.23 13.50
CA ARG A 296 -10.90 -15.45 12.54
C ARG A 296 -10.69 -16.91 12.11
N TYR A 297 -10.75 -17.86 13.04
CA TYR A 297 -10.47 -19.28 12.76
C TYR A 297 -11.72 -20.08 12.41
N ARG A 298 -12.85 -19.41 12.15
CA ARG A 298 -14.16 -20.03 11.96
C ARG A 298 -14.76 -19.70 10.59
N THR A 299 -13.92 -19.45 9.59
CA THR A 299 -14.33 -19.07 8.23
C THR A 299 -15.27 -20.08 7.58
N SER A 300 -15.06 -21.39 7.79
CA SER A 300 -15.95 -22.43 7.26
C SER A 300 -17.36 -22.39 7.88
N LEU A 301 -17.46 -22.09 9.18
CA LEU A 301 -18.73 -21.92 9.87
C LEU A 301 -19.42 -20.61 9.43
N PHE A 302 -18.63 -19.55 9.23
CA PHE A 302 -19.08 -18.27 8.69
C PHE A 302 -19.73 -18.45 7.32
N GLU A 303 -19.06 -19.14 6.39
CA GLU A 303 -19.57 -19.41 5.05
C GLU A 303 -20.85 -20.26 5.06
N LYS A 304 -20.93 -21.27 5.94
CA LYS A 304 -22.12 -22.12 6.08
C LYS A 304 -23.32 -21.30 6.55
N LEU A 305 -23.17 -20.55 7.64
CA LEU A 305 -24.26 -19.75 8.21
C LEU A 305 -24.72 -18.63 7.26
N SER A 306 -23.80 -18.01 6.51
CA SER A 306 -24.18 -17.02 5.49
C SER A 306 -25.03 -17.64 4.38
N LYS A 307 -24.67 -18.84 3.90
CA LYS A 307 -25.48 -19.57 2.90
C LYS A 307 -26.85 -19.97 3.45
N ASP A 308 -26.90 -20.45 4.69
CA ASP A 308 -28.16 -20.84 5.35
C ASP A 308 -29.09 -19.63 5.51
N GLN A 309 -28.55 -18.44 5.84
CA GLN A 309 -29.35 -17.21 5.89
C GLN A 309 -29.80 -16.70 4.53
N GLU A 310 -28.96 -16.77 3.50
CA GLU A 310 -29.35 -16.43 2.12
C GLU A 310 -30.47 -17.35 1.61
N ALA A 311 -30.39 -18.65 1.91
CA ALA A 311 -31.44 -19.61 1.58
C ALA A 311 -32.76 -19.29 2.30
N LEU A 312 -32.69 -18.97 3.60
CA LEU A 312 -33.86 -18.57 4.39
C LEU A 312 -34.48 -17.25 3.89
N ALA A 313 -33.66 -16.26 3.54
CA ALA A 313 -34.13 -14.98 3.00
C ALA A 313 -34.84 -15.18 1.66
N LYS A 314 -34.27 -15.99 0.75
CA LYS A 314 -34.92 -16.36 -0.52
C LYS A 314 -36.25 -17.08 -0.30
N GLU A 315 -36.32 -17.99 0.67
CA GLU A 315 -37.55 -18.70 0.98
C GLU A 315 -38.61 -17.78 1.59
N MET A 316 -38.22 -16.83 2.45
CA MET A 316 -39.12 -15.79 2.96
C MET A 316 -39.63 -14.88 1.84
N THR A 317 -38.77 -14.49 0.90
CA THR A 317 -39.16 -13.71 -0.28
C THR A 317 -40.14 -14.50 -1.14
N ARG A 318 -39.83 -15.77 -1.44
CA ARG A 318 -40.72 -16.68 -2.19
C ARG A 318 -42.09 -16.81 -1.51
N LEU A 319 -42.12 -17.03 -0.20
CA LEU A 319 -43.36 -17.11 0.57
C LEU A 319 -44.11 -15.78 0.60
N SER A 320 -43.39 -14.64 0.63
CA SER A 320 -44.02 -13.32 0.57
C SER A 320 -44.59 -12.99 -0.81
N GLU A 321 -43.93 -13.43 -1.88
CA GLU A 321 -44.41 -13.35 -3.28
C GLU A 321 -45.61 -14.28 -3.49
N GLU A 322 -45.59 -15.49 -2.92
CA GLU A 322 -46.73 -16.40 -2.91
C GLU A 322 -47.93 -15.86 -2.10
N LEU A 323 -47.69 -15.00 -1.10
CA LEU A 323 -48.73 -14.29 -0.36
C LEU A 323 -49.26 -13.05 -1.11
N LEU A 324 -48.48 -12.49 -2.03
CA LEU A 324 -48.74 -11.27 -2.81
C LEU A 324 -49.45 -11.54 -4.15
N VAL A 325 -50.37 -12.51 -4.20
CA VAL A 325 -51.20 -12.80 -5.40
C VAL A 325 -52.28 -11.74 -5.69
N PHE A 326 -52.29 -10.60 -4.98
CA PHE A 326 -53.06 -9.43 -5.39
C PHE A 326 -52.30 -8.14 -5.08
N VAL A 327 -51.59 -7.59 -6.07
CA VAL A 327 -51.47 -6.16 -6.45
C VAL A 327 -50.42 -6.06 -7.57
N GLU A 328 -50.72 -5.23 -8.56
CA GLU A 328 -50.01 -5.05 -9.83
C GLU A 328 -48.52 -4.68 -9.70
N GLU A 329 -47.78 -5.05 -10.75
CA GLU A 329 -46.33 -4.94 -10.95
C GLU A 329 -45.80 -3.50 -10.81
N GLU A 330 -44.81 -3.30 -9.94
CA GLU A 330 -43.78 -2.27 -10.12
C GLU A 330 -42.41 -2.95 -10.13
N GLU A 331 -41.66 -2.75 -11.22
CA GLU A 331 -40.31 -3.28 -11.42
C GLU A 331 -39.35 -2.76 -10.34
N VAL A 332 -38.78 -3.69 -9.55
CA VAL A 332 -37.66 -3.38 -8.66
C VAL A 332 -36.36 -3.82 -9.33
N ASP A 333 -35.53 -2.82 -9.61
CA ASP A 333 -34.25 -2.89 -10.28
C ASP A 333 -33.24 -3.79 -9.52
N GLU A 334 -33.03 -5.01 -10.02
CA GLU A 334 -31.96 -5.92 -9.59
C GLU A 334 -30.59 -5.38 -10.03
N SER A 335 -30.03 -4.47 -9.25
CA SER A 335 -28.62 -4.10 -9.43
C SER A 335 -27.91 -3.82 -8.11
N SER A 336 -27.19 -4.82 -7.61
CA SER A 336 -25.84 -4.66 -7.02
C SER A 336 -25.30 -5.95 -6.39
N SER A 337 -25.01 -6.95 -7.23
CA SER A 337 -24.02 -7.98 -6.91
C SER A 337 -22.61 -7.38 -6.97
N SER A 338 -22.28 -6.50 -6.02
CA SER A 338 -20.88 -6.15 -5.78
C SER A 338 -20.31 -7.18 -4.81
N GLU A 339 -19.34 -7.98 -5.28
CA GLU A 339 -18.60 -8.96 -4.48
C GLU A 339 -17.90 -8.24 -3.30
N SER A 340 -18.59 -8.13 -2.17
CA SER A 340 -17.98 -7.68 -0.92
C SER A 340 -17.18 -8.84 -0.32
N SER A 341 -15.95 -8.55 0.11
CA SER A 341 -15.01 -9.54 0.64
C SER A 341 -15.65 -10.42 1.74
N LYS A 342 -15.88 -11.70 1.45
CA LYS A 342 -16.50 -12.72 2.32
C LYS A 342 -15.74 -13.05 3.62
N THR A 343 -14.65 -12.33 3.92
CA THR A 343 -13.77 -12.63 5.05
C THR A 343 -13.47 -11.39 5.89
N LEU A 344 -13.68 -11.52 7.21
CA LEU A 344 -13.28 -10.53 8.19
C LEU A 344 -11.76 -10.32 8.16
N LYS A 345 -11.34 -9.06 8.01
CA LYS A 345 -9.93 -8.67 7.94
C LYS A 345 -9.44 -8.22 9.31
N LEU A 346 -8.22 -8.57 9.68
CA LEU A 346 -7.61 -8.15 10.95
C LEU A 346 -6.98 -6.76 10.88
N ASP A 347 -6.99 -6.05 12.00
CA ASP A 347 -6.08 -4.94 12.24
C ASP A 347 -4.63 -5.44 12.24
N VAL A 348 -3.85 -4.95 11.28
CA VAL A 348 -2.43 -5.27 11.08
C VAL A 348 -1.65 -3.99 11.28
N LYS A 349 -1.04 -3.82 12.45
CA LYS A 349 -0.33 -2.58 12.84
C LYS A 349 0.67 -2.04 11.81
N THR A 350 1.28 -2.90 10.99
CA THR A 350 2.25 -2.50 9.95
C THR A 350 1.59 -2.01 8.65
N ARG A 351 0.27 -2.11 8.52
CA ARG A 351 -0.52 -1.62 7.38
C ARG A 351 -1.36 -0.42 7.86
N TRP A 352 -1.04 0.77 7.36
CA TRP A 352 -1.56 2.04 7.88
C TRP A 352 -3.08 2.16 7.87
N HIS A 353 -3.76 1.51 6.92
CA HIS A 353 -5.22 1.54 6.79
C HIS A 353 -5.91 0.27 7.30
N SER A 354 -5.21 -0.60 8.06
CA SER A 354 -5.77 -1.89 8.46
C SER A 354 -6.94 -1.82 9.44
N GLN A 355 -7.05 -0.75 10.24
CA GLN A 355 -8.23 -0.53 11.08
C GLN A 355 -9.46 -0.20 10.26
N LEU A 356 -9.32 0.66 9.25
CA LEU A 356 -10.38 0.95 8.29
C LEU A 356 -10.81 -0.33 7.56
N ILE A 357 -9.86 -1.05 6.96
CA ILE A 357 -10.12 -2.32 6.27
C ILE A 357 -10.82 -3.34 7.19
N MET A 358 -10.43 -3.42 8.46
CA MET A 358 -11.08 -4.28 9.43
C MET A 358 -12.54 -3.85 9.66
N ILE A 359 -12.78 -2.57 9.90
CA ILE A 359 -14.12 -2.04 10.17
C ILE A 359 -15.01 -2.17 8.93
N GLU A 360 -14.54 -1.77 7.74
CA GLU A 360 -15.24 -1.96 6.47
C GLU A 360 -15.58 -3.44 6.26
N SER A 361 -14.60 -4.34 6.41
CA SER A 361 -14.85 -5.77 6.25
C SER A 361 -15.87 -6.31 7.23
N PHE A 362 -15.98 -5.71 8.42
CA PHE A 362 -16.94 -6.08 9.46
C PHE A 362 -18.34 -5.53 9.17
N ILE A 363 -18.45 -4.27 8.75
CA ILE A 363 -19.73 -3.65 8.37
C ILE A 363 -20.32 -4.33 7.13
N CYS A 364 -19.48 -4.72 6.16
CA CYS A 364 -19.92 -5.44 4.97
C CYS A 364 -20.41 -6.87 5.25
N GLN A 365 -20.19 -7.41 6.45
CA GLN A 365 -20.74 -8.73 6.79
C GLN A 365 -22.20 -8.63 7.25
N ASN A 366 -22.93 -9.73 7.06
CA ASN A 366 -24.27 -9.86 7.62
C ASN A 366 -24.21 -9.86 9.16
N ARG A 367 -24.78 -8.81 9.76
CA ARG A 367 -24.86 -8.61 11.22
C ARG A 367 -25.50 -9.79 11.95
N ASN A 368 -26.54 -10.40 11.38
CA ASN A 368 -27.25 -11.50 12.01
C ASN A 368 -26.36 -12.74 12.10
N VAL A 369 -25.60 -13.03 11.04
CA VAL A 369 -24.61 -14.11 11.03
C VAL A 369 -23.55 -13.91 12.12
N ILE A 370 -23.03 -12.68 12.27
CA ILE A 370 -22.06 -12.35 13.32
C ILE A 370 -22.67 -12.57 14.72
N ASN A 371 -23.89 -12.11 14.96
CA ASN A 371 -24.55 -12.25 16.25
C ASN A 371 -24.78 -13.73 16.61
N VAL A 372 -25.27 -14.53 15.67
CA VAL A 372 -25.48 -15.99 15.86
C VAL A 372 -24.17 -16.70 16.16
N MET A 373 -23.08 -16.35 15.46
CA MET A 373 -21.77 -16.93 15.76
C MET A 373 -21.23 -16.52 17.12
N LEU A 374 -21.43 -15.27 17.54
CA LEU A 374 -20.99 -14.82 18.86
C LEU A 374 -21.74 -15.55 19.98
N GLN A 375 -23.05 -15.78 19.79
CA GLN A 375 -23.84 -16.58 20.74
C GLN A 375 -23.38 -18.04 20.78
N SER A 376 -23.13 -18.67 19.62
CA SER A 376 -22.71 -20.08 19.56
C SER A 376 -21.33 -20.36 20.15
N ILE A 377 -20.51 -19.32 20.38
CA ILE A 377 -19.20 -19.43 21.02
C ILE A 377 -19.16 -18.81 22.42
N GLU A 378 -20.32 -18.57 23.03
CA GLU A 378 -20.46 -18.00 24.38
C GLU A 378 -19.79 -16.62 24.52
N LYS A 379 -19.80 -15.82 23.45
CA LYS A 379 -19.29 -14.43 23.41
C LYS A 379 -20.37 -13.42 23.07
N GLY A 380 -21.59 -13.65 23.57
CA GLY A 380 -22.73 -12.76 23.38
C GLY A 380 -22.51 -11.35 23.95
N ASP A 381 -21.63 -11.21 24.94
CA ASP A 381 -21.19 -9.93 25.51
C ASP A 381 -20.53 -8.99 24.47
N LEU A 382 -19.97 -9.58 23.40
CA LEU A 382 -19.35 -8.84 22.31
C LEU A 382 -20.34 -8.32 21.26
N ILE A 383 -21.64 -8.65 21.34
CA ILE A 383 -22.63 -8.16 20.38
C ILE A 383 -22.70 -6.62 20.43
N LEU A 384 -22.75 -6.01 19.25
CA LEU A 384 -22.84 -4.56 19.09
C LEU A 384 -24.30 -4.11 18.99
N SER A 385 -24.61 -3.01 19.67
CA SER A 385 -25.91 -2.34 19.62
C SER A 385 -26.16 -1.71 18.24
N GLN A 386 -27.41 -1.29 17.97
CA GLN A 386 -27.71 -0.55 16.74
C GLN A 386 -26.90 0.76 16.66
N THR A 387 -26.77 1.45 17.80
CA THR A 387 -26.00 2.70 17.91
C THR A 387 -24.52 2.47 17.64
N ASP A 388 -23.95 1.35 18.10
CA ASP A 388 -22.56 0.99 17.80
C ASP A 388 -22.34 0.80 16.30
N TYR A 389 -23.27 0.13 15.59
CA TYR A 389 -23.18 -0.05 14.14
C TYR A 389 -23.32 1.27 13.37
N ALA A 390 -24.24 2.14 13.78
CA ALA A 390 -24.40 3.46 13.17
C ALA A 390 -23.12 4.30 13.33
N LEU A 391 -22.52 4.27 14.53
CA LEU A 391 -21.25 4.96 14.77
C LEU A 391 -20.09 4.35 13.96
N LEU A 392 -20.05 3.03 13.76
CA LEU A 392 -19.06 2.40 12.88
C LEU A 392 -19.22 2.82 11.42
N GLN A 393 -20.46 2.96 10.95
CA GLN A 393 -20.76 3.44 9.59
C GLN A 393 -20.36 4.91 9.40
N GLU A 394 -20.51 5.76 10.41
CA GLU A 394 -20.06 7.16 10.35
C GLU A 394 -18.53 7.29 10.37
N LEU A 395 -17.82 6.32 10.98
CA LEU A 395 -16.36 6.31 11.06
C LEU A 395 -15.66 5.88 9.76
N CYS A 396 -16.38 5.29 8.82
CA CYS A 396 -15.86 4.83 7.52
C CYS A 396 -16.34 5.77 6.42
#